data_AF-B2T4H2-F1
#
_entry.id   AF-B2T4H2-F1
#
_cell.length_a   1.000
_cell.length_b   1.000
_cell.length_c   1.000
_cell.angle_alpha   90.00
_cell.angle_beta   90.00
_cell.angle_gamma   90.00
#
_symmetry.space_group_name_H-M   'P 1'
#
loop_
_entity.id
_entity.type
_entity.pdbx_description
1 polymer ?
#
loop_
_entity_poly.entity_id
_entity_poly.type
_entity_poly.pdbx_seq_one_letter_code
_entity_poly.pdbx_strand_id
1 'polypeptide(L)'
;MSSHSLIWAAVPHNSDGVVFQIRIVHGLQRFHVSRRALEDAFDLEPRASDAKQLQHFYSHLTRILARAGEKRSICGSDTVPLQAADFASTSKESYTSSRHAMA
;
A
#
# COMPACT_ATOMS: atom_id res chain seq x y z
N MET A 1 12.25 4.17 -9.54
CA MET A 1 11.99 3.15 -8.51
C MET A 1 11.95 3.85 -7.17
N SER A 2 10.78 3.93 -6.54
CA SER A 2 10.67 4.58 -5.23
C SER A 2 11.37 3.71 -4.17
N SER A 3 12.31 4.30 -3.44
CA SER A 3 13.16 3.64 -2.44
C SER A 3 12.46 3.51 -1.09
N HIS A 4 11.17 3.15 -1.09
CA HIS A 4 10.43 2.92 0.15
C HIS A 4 10.86 1.59 0.73
N SER A 5 11.60 1.61 1.84
CA SER A 5 11.99 0.41 2.57
C SER A 5 11.01 0.13 3.69
N LEU A 6 10.56 -1.13 3.80
CA LEU A 6 9.82 -1.62 4.95
C LEU A 6 10.76 -1.67 6.17
N ILE A 7 10.30 -1.14 7.31
CA ILE A 7 11.02 -1.21 8.59
C ILE A 7 10.48 -2.36 9.45
N TRP A 8 9.16 -2.44 9.60
CA TRP A 8 8.48 -3.52 10.29
C TRP A 8 7.03 -3.65 9.79
N ALA A 9 6.43 -4.81 10.00
CA ALA A 9 5.01 -5.08 9.78
C ALA A 9 4.51 -6.04 10.87
N ALA A 10 3.28 -5.84 11.32
CA ALA A 10 2.62 -6.67 12.32
C ALA A 10 1.11 -6.64 12.16
N VAL A 11 0.44 -7.71 12.63
CA VAL A 11 -1.01 -7.74 12.77
C VAL A 11 -1.36 -7.22 14.17
N PRO A 12 -2.23 -6.20 14.29
CA PRO A 12 -2.67 -5.69 15.58
C PRO A 12 -3.54 -6.71 16.32
N HIS A 13 -3.70 -6.53 17.64
CA HIS A 13 -4.40 -7.46 18.53
C HIS A 13 -5.87 -7.72 18.17
N ASN A 14 -6.50 -6.81 17.44
CA ASN A 14 -7.88 -6.93 16.96
C ASN A 14 -7.96 -7.63 15.58
N SER A 15 -6.82 -8.10 15.06
CA SER A 15 -6.70 -8.80 13.79
C SER A 15 -7.29 -8.05 12.58
N ASP A 16 -7.32 -6.71 12.64
CA ASP A 16 -8.04 -5.88 11.67
C ASP A 16 -7.26 -5.54 10.39
N GLY A 17 -6.19 -6.27 10.10
CA GLY A 17 -5.31 -6.04 8.95
C GLY A 17 -3.83 -6.10 9.32
N VAL A 18 -3.00 -5.35 8.59
CA VAL A 18 -1.57 -5.23 8.85
C VAL A 18 -1.21 -3.77 9.07
N VAL A 19 -0.58 -3.49 10.21
CA VAL A 19 0.07 -2.22 10.49
C VAL A 19 1.54 -2.36 10.13
N PHE A 20 2.08 -1.38 9.43
CA PHE A 20 3.48 -1.41 9.01
C PHE A 20 4.07 -0.02 8.98
N GLN A 21 5.41 0.05 9.01
CA GLN A 21 6.15 1.29 8.92
C GLN A 21 7.14 1.22 7.77
N ILE A 22 7.20 2.31 7.01
CA ILE A 22 8.12 2.45 5.90
C ILE A 22 8.97 3.70 6.08
N ARG A 23 10.12 3.72 5.44
CA ARG A 23 10.90 4.94 5.24
C ARG A 23 10.35 5.71 4.04
N ILE A 24 9.95 6.95 4.26
CA ILE A 24 9.60 7.91 3.20
C ILE A 24 10.52 9.14 3.29
N VAL A 25 10.32 10.11 2.39
CA VAL A 25 11.08 11.37 2.44
C VAL A 25 10.80 12.05 3.78
N HIS A 26 11.87 12.51 4.44
CA HIS A 26 11.87 13.15 5.75
C HIS A 26 11.58 12.27 6.98
N GLY A 27 11.40 10.95 6.86
CA GLY A 27 11.34 10.10 8.07
C GLY A 27 10.65 8.75 7.91
N LEU A 28 10.07 8.29 9.02
CA LEU A 28 9.33 7.03 9.11
C LEU A 28 7.84 7.32 9.19
N GLN A 29 7.05 6.62 8.37
CA GLN A 29 5.59 6.78 8.34
C GLN A 29 4.91 5.44 8.60
N ARG A 30 3.91 5.44 9.47
CA ARG A 30 3.08 4.27 9.77
C ARG A 30 1.85 4.24 8.87
N PHE A 31 1.53 3.04 8.41
CA PHE A 31 0.36 2.76 7.59
C PHE A 31 -0.41 1.58 8.17
N HIS A 32 -1.67 1.49 7.82
CA HIS A 32 -2.53 0.35 8.12
C HIS A 32 -3.25 -0.06 6.85
N VAL A 33 -3.02 -1.29 6.38
CA VAL A 33 -3.88 -1.90 5.37
C VAL A 33 -4.91 -2.73 6.12
N SER A 34 -6.19 -2.36 6.00
CA SER A 34 -7.25 -3.04 6.72
C SER A 34 -7.46 -4.46 6.19
N ARG A 35 -8.02 -5.34 7.01
CA ARG A 35 -8.41 -6.69 6.59
C ARG A 35 -9.32 -6.65 5.35
N ARG A 36 -10.28 -5.73 5.32
CA ARG A 36 -11.15 -5.53 4.14
C ARG A 36 -10.34 -5.15 2.89
N ALA A 37 -9.33 -4.28 3.03
CA ALA A 37 -8.47 -3.97 1.89
C ALA A 37 -7.65 -5.17 1.43
N LEU A 38 -7.21 -6.05 2.34
CA LEU A 38 -6.57 -7.32 2.00
C LEU A 38 -7.53 -8.30 1.30
N GLU A 39 -8.76 -8.40 1.77
CA GLU A 39 -9.82 -9.24 1.17
C GLU A 39 -10.18 -8.73 -0.22
N ASP A 40 -10.50 -7.44 -0.35
CA ASP A 40 -11.07 -6.86 -1.58
C ASP A 40 -10.03 -6.63 -2.70
N ALA A 41 -8.78 -6.29 -2.35
CA ALA A 41 -7.77 -5.88 -3.34
C ALA A 41 -6.62 -6.88 -3.55
N PHE A 42 -6.52 -7.88 -2.67
CA PHE A 42 -5.43 -8.88 -2.67
C PHE A 42 -5.93 -10.30 -2.44
N ASP A 43 -7.24 -10.52 -2.64
CA ASP A 43 -7.91 -11.81 -2.62
C ASP A 43 -7.60 -12.65 -1.36
N LEU A 44 -7.45 -11.98 -0.21
CA LEU A 44 -7.34 -12.67 1.08
C LEU A 44 -8.68 -13.35 1.41
N GLU A 45 -8.64 -14.58 1.89
CA GLU A 45 -9.87 -15.26 2.28
C GLU A 45 -10.55 -14.56 3.48
N PRO A 46 -11.89 -14.45 3.51
CA PRO A 46 -12.60 -13.91 4.66
C PRO A 46 -12.24 -14.65 5.94
N ARG A 47 -12.01 -13.90 7.03
CA ARG A 47 -11.62 -14.45 8.35
C ARG A 47 -10.29 -15.23 8.35
N ALA A 48 -9.40 -14.94 7.39
CA ALA A 48 -8.05 -15.44 7.40
C ALA A 48 -7.32 -15.16 8.73
N SER A 49 -6.44 -16.09 9.12
CA SER A 49 -5.63 -15.96 10.32
C SER A 49 -4.64 -14.79 10.22
N ASP A 50 -4.10 -14.34 11.36
CA ASP A 50 -3.10 -13.28 11.38
C ASP A 50 -1.85 -13.64 10.56
N ALA A 51 -1.40 -14.89 10.64
CA ALA A 51 -0.29 -15.39 9.83
C ALA A 51 -0.59 -15.29 8.33
N LYS A 52 -1.84 -15.58 7.92
CA LYS A 52 -2.27 -15.52 6.52
C LYS A 52 -2.39 -14.06 6.02
N GLN A 53 -2.90 -13.15 6.86
CA GLN A 53 -2.88 -11.71 6.58
C GLN A 53 -1.46 -11.20 6.33
N LEU A 54 -0.53 -11.58 7.20
CA LEU A 54 0.87 -11.17 7.08
C LEU A 54 1.54 -11.81 5.84
N GLN A 55 1.25 -13.07 5.54
CA GLN A 55 1.68 -13.74 4.32
C GLN A 55 1.21 -12.96 3.08
N HIS A 56 -0.09 -12.62 2.98
CA HIS A 56 -0.62 -11.86 1.83
C HIS A 56 0.01 -10.48 1.72
N PHE A 57 0.26 -9.80 2.83
CA PHE A 57 0.98 -8.53 2.85
C PHE A 57 2.37 -8.66 2.22
N TYR A 58 3.15 -9.68 2.62
CA TYR A 58 4.49 -9.89 2.06
C TYR A 58 4.48 -10.33 0.59
N SER A 59 3.51 -11.16 0.18
CA SER A 59 3.34 -11.55 -1.23
C SER A 59 3.08 -10.36 -2.16
N HIS A 60 2.49 -9.27 -1.63
CA HIS A 60 2.15 -8.07 -2.39
C HIS A 60 2.94 -6.83 -1.96
N LEU A 61 4.06 -7.03 -1.26
CA LEU A 61 4.80 -5.97 -0.58
C LEU A 61 5.11 -4.79 -1.51
N THR A 62 5.66 -5.04 -2.69
CA THR A 62 6.05 -3.99 -3.64
C THR A 62 4.88 -3.08 -4.03
N ARG A 63 3.70 -3.66 -4.32
CA ARG A 63 2.48 -2.92 -4.68
C ARG A 63 1.98 -2.08 -3.50
N ILE A 64 2.02 -2.65 -2.29
CA ILE A 64 1.61 -1.96 -1.06
C ILE A 64 2.55 -0.79 -0.74
N LEU A 65 3.87 -1.00 -0.79
CA LEU A 65 4.86 0.04 -0.51
C LEU A 65 4.81 1.18 -1.53
N ALA A 66 4.66 0.86 -2.82
CA ALA A 66 4.49 1.86 -3.86
C ALA A 66 3.27 2.74 -3.58
N ARG A 67 2.13 2.12 -3.25
CA ARG A 67 0.91 2.86 -2.98
C ARG A 67 0.97 3.67 -1.68
N ALA A 68 1.62 3.14 -0.65
CA ALA A 68 1.85 3.86 0.60
C ALA A 68 2.65 5.16 0.38
N GLY A 69 3.73 5.07 -0.41
CA GLY A 69 4.56 6.22 -0.76
C GLY A 69 3.84 7.27 -1.62
N GLU A 70 3.00 6.83 -2.56
CA GLU A 70 2.14 7.74 -3.33
C GLU A 70 1.09 8.43 -2.46
N LYS A 71 0.45 7.69 -1.55
CA LYS A 71 -0.59 8.23 -0.68
C LYS A 71 -0.02 9.24 0.30
N ARG A 72 1.21 9.04 0.76
CA ARG A 72 1.89 10.00 1.63
C ARG A 72 3.39 10.05 1.39
N SER A 73 3.83 11.21 0.91
CA SER A 73 5.23 11.50 0.62
C SER A 73 6.00 12.15 1.77
N ILE A 74 5.31 12.67 2.79
CA ILE A 74 5.90 13.36 3.96
C ILE A 74 5.46 12.67 5.26
N CYS A 75 6.42 12.37 6.14
CA CYS A 75 6.13 11.67 7.40
C CYS A 75 5.33 12.53 8.39
N GLY A 76 4.50 11.85 9.18
CA GLY A 76 3.72 12.41 10.27
C GLY A 76 3.61 11.40 11.42
N SER A 77 3.00 11.85 12.53
CA SER A 77 2.79 11.01 13.72
C SER A 77 1.60 10.06 13.58
N ASP A 78 0.69 10.30 12.64
CA ASP A 78 -0.54 9.53 12.46
C ASP A 78 -0.31 8.20 11.72
N THR A 79 -1.25 7.26 11.89
CA THR A 79 -1.29 6.03 11.11
C THR A 79 -2.19 6.24 9.90
N VAL A 80 -1.64 6.08 8.70
CA VAL A 80 -2.38 6.33 7.46
C VAL A 80 -3.11 5.07 7.01
N PRO A 81 -4.45 5.11 6.83
CA PRO A 81 -5.18 3.96 6.32
C PRO A 81 -4.95 3.79 4.81
N LEU A 82 -4.74 2.54 4.38
CA LEU A 82 -4.80 2.09 2.99
C LEU A 82 -6.08 1.27 2.80
N GLN A 83 -6.96 1.79 1.95
CA GLN A 83 -8.27 1.21 1.66
C GLN A 83 -8.22 0.47 0.32
N ALA A 84 -9.19 -0.41 0.05
CA ALA A 84 -9.27 -1.14 -1.21
C ALA A 84 -9.22 -0.21 -2.44
N ALA A 85 -9.89 0.95 -2.37
CA ALA A 85 -9.91 1.96 -3.42
C ALA A 85 -8.52 2.54 -3.75
N ASP A 86 -7.56 2.49 -2.82
CA ASP A 86 -6.18 2.89 -3.09
C ASP A 86 -5.47 1.91 -4.04
N PHE A 87 -5.97 0.69 -4.15
CA PHE A 87 -5.37 -0.36 -4.96
C PHE A 87 -6.14 -0.66 -6.24
N ALA A 88 -7.36 -0.11 -6.38
CA ALA A 88 -8.10 -0.16 -7.63
C ALA A 88 -7.22 0.45 -8.73
N SER A 89 -6.93 -0.35 -9.76
CA SER A 89 -6.06 0.03 -10.87
C SER A 89 -6.48 1.39 -11.40
N THR A 90 -5.67 2.43 -11.13
CA THR A 90 -5.77 3.64 -11.94
C THR A 90 -5.24 3.24 -13.30
N SER A 91 -6.14 2.97 -14.24
CA SER A 91 -5.88 3.12 -15.66
C SER A 91 -5.49 4.59 -15.91
N LYS A 92 -4.34 5.04 -15.42
CA LYS A 92 -3.64 6.17 -15.99
C LYS A 92 -2.91 5.63 -17.20
N GLU A 93 -3.71 5.30 -18.20
CA GLU A 93 -3.28 5.37 -19.57
C GLU A 93 -2.72 6.76 -19.75
N SER A 94 -1.39 6.85 -19.66
CA SER A 94 -0.67 8.02 -20.09
C SER A 94 -0.83 8.04 -21.59
N TYR A 95 -1.96 8.56 -22.07
CA TYR A 95 -2.05 9.14 -23.40
C TYR A 95 -1.12 10.35 -23.40
N THR A 96 0.18 10.10 -23.46
CA THR A 96 1.06 10.99 -24.20
C THR A 96 0.58 10.86 -25.64
N SER A 97 -0.39 11.70 -26.02
CA SER A 97 -0.72 11.95 -27.41
C SER A 97 0.51 12.60 -28.02
N SER A 98 1.46 11.75 -28.41
CA SER A 98 2.53 12.07 -29.32
C SER A 98 1.86 12.38 -30.65
N ARG A 99 1.58 13.65 -30.89
CA ARG A 99 1.43 14.18 -32.24
C ARG A 99 2.47 15.25 -32.43
N HIS A 100 3.62 14.79 -32.92
CA HIS A 100 4.34 15.49 -33.96
C HIS A 100 3.37 16.03 -35.02
N ALA A 101 3.39 17.35 -35.19
CA ALA A 101 3.18 18.07 -36.45
C ALA A 101 4.13 19.26 -36.31
N MET A 102 5.30 19.36 -36.96
CA MET A 102 5.61 19.23 -38.39
C MET A 102 4.61 19.99 -39.25
N ALA A 103 4.75 21.33 -39.26
CA ALA A 103 4.78 22.18 -40.45
C ALA A 103 5.14 23.61 -40.01
#